data_AF-A0A5Y6ENR0-F1
#
_entry.id   AF-A0A5Y6ENR0-F1
#
_cell.length_a   1.000
_cell.length_b   1.000
_cell.length_c   1.000
_cell.angle_alpha   90.00
_cell.angle_beta   90.00
_cell.angle_gamma   90.00
#
_symmetry.space_group_name_H-M   'P 1'
#
loop_
_entity.id
_entity.type
_entity.pdbx_description
1 polymer ?
#
loop_
_entity_poly.entity_id
_entity_poly.type
_entity_poly.pdbx_seq_one_letter_code
_entity_poly.pdbx_strand_id
1 'polypeptide(L)'
;MNQVLNKAVKEIIVDNALAKAGIPQRKKALRAARVDWAERVRLKAIGGPEAEAEILKAEKKIAALIAKLPEELRTDNMIIRTRADIYLNLAGSRVSAYFNGNYRGYESGSPEHICKVTPYEYTLLADDPLVTEFYGFDALYREIKSDEADIRQNVTAALDKARTVKRLLEQWPEAKELLPAENATVPLPPAIRREALNEMIGLPSEVEDGD
;
A
#
# COMPACT_ATOMS: atom_id res chain seq x y z
N MET A 1 -24.48 -24.45 8.81
CA MET A 1 -23.16 -24.21 9.42
C MET A 1 -23.32 -23.44 10.73
N ASN A 2 -22.87 -23.99 11.86
CA ASN A 2 -22.92 -23.32 13.17
C ASN A 2 -21.55 -22.69 13.54
N GLN A 3 -20.84 -22.17 12.53
CA GLN A 3 -19.51 -21.59 12.69
C GLN A 3 -19.62 -20.25 13.43
N VAL A 4 -18.74 -20.06 14.42
CA VAL A 4 -18.62 -18.81 15.18
C VAL A 4 -17.91 -17.76 14.31
N LEU A 5 -18.42 -16.54 14.31
CA LEU A 5 -17.78 -15.39 13.68
C LEU A 5 -16.64 -14.89 14.56
N ASN A 6 -15.52 -15.60 14.53
CA ASN A 6 -14.29 -15.16 15.18
C ASN A 6 -13.65 -13.97 14.41
N LYS A 7 -12.65 -13.32 15.02
CA LYS A 7 -12.00 -12.14 14.44
C LYS A 7 -11.47 -12.38 13.02
N ALA A 8 -10.80 -13.50 12.79
CA ALA A 8 -10.20 -13.82 11.48
C ALA A 8 -11.27 -14.06 10.39
N VAL A 9 -12.38 -14.73 10.72
CA VAL A 9 -13.51 -14.89 9.80
C VAL A 9 -14.15 -13.54 9.48
N LYS A 10 -14.30 -12.66 10.48
CA LYS A 10 -14.82 -11.30 10.27
C LYS A 10 -13.92 -10.47 9.35
N GLU A 11 -12.60 -10.55 9.53
CA GLU A 11 -11.63 -9.88 8.68
C GLU A 11 -11.72 -10.35 7.23
N ILE A 12 -11.82 -11.67 6.99
CA ILE A 12 -12.01 -12.22 5.64
C ILE A 12 -13.31 -11.71 5.00
N ILE A 13 -14.41 -11.66 5.75
CA ILE A 13 -15.69 -11.16 5.23
C ILE A 13 -15.58 -9.68 4.84
N VAL A 14 -14.90 -8.86 5.66
CA VAL A 14 -14.64 -7.45 5.35
C VAL A 14 -13.78 -7.31 4.11
N ASP A 15 -12.71 -8.08 3.98
CA ASP A 15 -11.83 -8.01 2.80
C ASP A 15 -12.54 -8.50 1.53
N ASN A 16 -13.40 -9.51 1.63
CA ASN A 16 -14.28 -9.93 0.53
C ASN A 16 -15.27 -8.83 0.13
N ALA A 17 -15.84 -8.10 1.10
CA ALA A 17 -16.72 -6.97 0.83
C ALA A 17 -15.98 -5.84 0.08
N LEU A 18 -14.76 -5.53 0.50
CA LEU A 18 -13.91 -4.54 -0.19
C LEU A 18 -13.54 -4.99 -1.61
N ALA A 19 -13.23 -6.28 -1.79
CA ALA A 19 -12.95 -6.85 -3.10
C ALA A 19 -14.19 -6.80 -4.01
N LYS A 20 -15.38 -7.13 -3.49
CA LYS A 20 -16.66 -7.05 -4.22
C LYS A 20 -16.98 -5.61 -4.61
N ALA A 21 -16.70 -4.63 -3.74
CA ALA A 21 -16.86 -3.21 -4.01
C ALA A 21 -15.79 -2.62 -4.97
N GLY A 22 -14.84 -3.44 -5.43
CA GLY A 22 -13.81 -3.02 -6.38
C GLY A 22 -12.74 -2.10 -5.80
N ILE A 23 -12.63 -1.97 -4.46
CA ILE A 23 -11.67 -1.08 -3.81
C ILE A 23 -10.22 -1.40 -4.21
N PRO A 24 -9.76 -2.68 -4.20
CA PRO A 24 -8.41 -3.02 -4.64
C PRO A 24 -8.13 -2.63 -6.10
N GLN A 25 -9.10 -2.83 -6.99
CA GLN A 25 -9.00 -2.52 -8.41
C GLN A 25 -8.93 -1.01 -8.65
N ARG A 26 -9.78 -0.22 -7.97
CA ARG A 26 -9.75 1.25 -8.01
C ARG A 26 -8.41 1.79 -7.53
N LYS A 27 -7.87 1.28 -6.41
CA LYS A 27 -6.53 1.63 -5.91
C LYS A 27 -5.43 1.29 -6.92
N LYS A 28 -5.49 0.10 -7.53
CA LYS A 28 -4.52 -0.34 -8.54
C LYS A 28 -4.56 0.56 -9.78
N ALA A 29 -5.76 0.89 -10.26
CA ALA A 29 -5.94 1.77 -11.42
C ALA A 29 -5.43 3.18 -11.14
N LEU A 30 -5.78 3.76 -9.99
CA LEU A 30 -5.24 5.06 -9.56
C LEU A 30 -3.72 5.06 -9.48
N ARG A 31 -3.12 3.99 -8.92
CA ARG A 31 -1.66 3.85 -8.85
C ARG A 31 -1.04 3.80 -10.25
N ALA A 32 -1.59 3.02 -11.17
CA ALA A 32 -1.10 2.95 -12.54
C ALA A 32 -1.16 4.32 -13.24
N ALA A 33 -2.28 5.02 -13.13
CA ALA A 33 -2.42 6.38 -13.67
C ALA A 33 -1.38 7.35 -13.07
N ARG A 34 -1.09 7.22 -11.77
CA ARG A 34 -0.05 8.02 -11.10
C ARG A 34 1.36 7.67 -11.55
N VAL A 35 1.66 6.40 -11.87
CA VAL A 35 2.96 6.01 -12.47
C VAL A 35 3.15 6.74 -13.79
N ASP A 36 2.17 6.67 -14.67
CA ASP A 36 2.22 7.31 -15.99
C ASP A 36 2.30 8.83 -15.89
N TRP A 37 1.59 9.42 -14.92
CA TRP A 37 1.68 10.85 -14.61
C TRP A 37 3.05 11.26 -14.08
N ALA A 38 3.59 10.55 -13.09
CA ALA A 38 4.90 10.85 -12.52
C ALA A 38 6.02 10.76 -13.56
N GLU A 39 5.90 9.82 -14.52
CA GLU A 39 6.82 9.70 -15.63
C GLU A 39 6.75 10.89 -16.58
N ARG A 40 5.54 11.34 -16.96
CA ARG A 40 5.38 12.53 -17.80
C ARG A 40 5.92 13.78 -17.12
N VAL A 41 5.68 13.94 -15.81
CA VAL A 41 6.26 15.05 -15.03
C VAL A 41 7.79 14.98 -15.05
N ARG A 42 8.38 13.81 -14.81
CA ARG A 42 9.83 13.60 -14.83
C ARG A 42 10.44 13.95 -16.19
N LEU A 43 9.86 13.43 -17.28
CA LEU A 43 10.32 13.72 -18.63
C LEU A 43 10.23 15.21 -18.93
N LYS A 44 9.12 15.86 -18.58
CA LYS A 44 8.97 17.32 -18.72
C LYS A 44 10.04 18.09 -17.94
N ALA A 45 10.33 17.67 -16.71
CA ALA A 45 11.35 18.28 -15.87
C ALA A 45 12.79 18.13 -16.42
N ILE A 46 13.06 17.03 -17.13
CA ILE A 46 14.36 16.76 -17.76
C ILE A 46 14.53 17.49 -19.10
N GLY A 47 13.42 17.91 -19.73
CA GLY A 47 13.42 18.54 -21.05
C GLY A 47 12.99 17.61 -22.19
N GLY A 48 12.34 16.49 -21.86
CA GLY A 48 11.74 15.55 -22.82
C GLY A 48 12.51 14.23 -22.97
N PRO A 49 11.94 13.28 -23.73
CA PRO A 49 12.55 11.97 -23.96
C PRO A 49 13.87 12.06 -24.73
N GLU A 50 14.06 13.06 -25.60
CA GLU A 50 15.32 13.28 -26.31
C GLU A 50 16.44 13.68 -25.34
N ALA A 51 16.14 14.58 -24.40
CA ALA A 51 17.08 14.98 -23.35
C ALA A 51 17.44 13.79 -22.45
N GLU A 52 16.47 12.96 -22.09
CA GLU A 52 16.74 11.70 -21.38
C GLU A 52 17.67 10.78 -22.17
N ALA A 53 17.42 10.59 -23.46
CA ALA A 53 18.24 9.73 -24.29
C ALA A 53 19.70 10.21 -24.33
N GLU A 54 19.95 11.51 -24.40
CA GLU A 54 21.30 12.08 -24.32
C GLU A 54 21.94 11.89 -22.94
N ILE A 55 21.17 12.03 -21.85
CA ILE A 55 21.66 11.75 -20.49
C ILE A 55 22.07 10.27 -20.36
N LEU A 56 21.24 9.33 -20.83
CA LEU A 56 21.56 7.90 -20.80
C LEU A 56 22.77 7.55 -21.68
N LYS A 57 22.96 8.25 -22.80
CA LYS A 57 24.19 8.12 -23.62
C LYS A 57 25.42 8.61 -22.84
N ALA A 58 25.31 9.74 -22.14
CA ALA A 58 26.39 10.26 -21.31
C ALA A 58 26.72 9.31 -20.15
N GLU A 59 25.70 8.76 -19.48
CA GLU A 59 25.84 7.77 -18.41
C GLU A 59 26.63 6.55 -18.87
N LYS A 60 26.28 5.98 -20.04
CA LYS A 60 27.00 4.84 -20.62
C LYS A 60 28.47 5.17 -20.91
N LYS A 61 28.76 6.37 -21.41
CA LYS A 61 30.15 6.82 -21.65
C LYS A 61 30.92 6.93 -20.34
N ILE A 62 30.31 7.48 -19.29
CA ILE A 62 30.92 7.57 -17.95
C ILE A 62 31.20 6.16 -17.40
N ALA A 63 30.23 5.26 -17.46
CA ALA A 63 30.39 3.88 -17.01
C ALA A 63 31.54 3.17 -17.75
N ALA A 64 31.65 3.36 -19.07
CA ALA A 64 32.74 2.81 -19.86
C ALA A 64 34.13 3.38 -19.50
N LEU A 65 34.19 4.65 -19.07
CA LEU A 65 35.44 5.25 -18.56
C LEU A 65 35.80 4.71 -17.17
N ILE A 66 34.82 4.60 -16.26
CA ILE A 66 35.02 4.04 -14.91
C ILE A 66 35.50 2.58 -14.99
N ALA A 67 34.96 1.79 -15.92
CA ALA A 67 35.36 0.40 -16.13
C ALA A 67 36.84 0.21 -16.51
N LYS A 68 37.53 1.26 -16.98
CA LYS A 68 38.98 1.22 -17.27
C LYS A 68 39.85 1.35 -16.02
N LEU A 69 39.29 1.78 -14.90
CA LEU A 69 40.00 1.89 -13.63
C LEU A 69 40.06 0.52 -12.93
N PRO A 70 41.11 0.22 -12.16
CA PRO A 70 41.13 -0.93 -11.25
C PRO A 70 39.91 -0.96 -10.34
N GLU A 71 39.36 -2.13 -10.07
CA GLU A 71 38.11 -2.29 -9.30
C GLU A 71 38.24 -1.71 -7.89
N GLU A 72 39.41 -1.84 -7.28
CA GLU A 72 39.74 -1.34 -5.94
C GLU A 72 39.73 0.19 -5.84
N LEU A 73 39.78 0.89 -6.99
CA LEU A 73 39.72 2.36 -7.07
C LEU A 73 38.33 2.87 -7.48
N ARG A 74 37.36 1.97 -7.75
CA ARG A 74 35.99 2.36 -8.10
C ARG A 74 35.18 2.65 -6.84
N THR A 75 34.17 3.50 -6.98
CA THR A 75 33.19 3.77 -5.93
C THR A 75 31.81 3.33 -6.41
N ASP A 76 30.99 2.87 -5.47
CA ASP A 76 29.58 2.57 -5.72
C ASP A 76 28.70 3.83 -5.83
N ASN A 77 29.27 5.01 -5.54
CA ASN A 77 28.56 6.28 -5.63
C ASN A 77 28.35 6.69 -7.09
N MET A 78 27.09 6.71 -7.52
CA MET A 78 26.72 7.21 -8.85
C MET A 78 26.85 8.74 -8.93
N ILE A 79 27.49 9.22 -10.00
CA ILE A 79 27.65 10.66 -10.28
C ILE A 79 26.31 11.26 -10.75
N ILE A 80 25.44 10.43 -11.33
CA ILE A 80 24.12 10.84 -11.81
C ILE A 80 23.10 10.66 -10.68
N ARG A 81 22.37 11.74 -10.40
CA ARG A 81 21.33 11.72 -9.38
C ARG A 81 20.16 10.87 -9.83
N THR A 82 19.87 9.83 -9.06
CA THR A 82 18.63 9.06 -9.15
C THR A 82 17.81 9.22 -7.88
N ARG A 83 16.48 9.18 -8.00
CA ARG A 83 15.54 9.20 -6.87
C ARG A 83 14.31 8.38 -7.18
N ALA A 84 13.60 8.00 -6.12
CA ALA A 84 12.30 7.33 -6.21
C ALA A 84 11.13 8.29 -6.51
N ASP A 85 11.37 9.59 -6.39
CA ASP A 85 10.39 10.64 -6.58
C ASP A 85 11.02 11.95 -7.09
N ILE A 86 10.17 12.85 -7.56
CA ILE A 86 10.50 14.25 -7.84
C ILE A 86 9.66 15.16 -6.94
N TYR A 87 10.30 16.14 -6.29
CA TYR A 87 9.58 17.17 -5.55
C TYR A 87 9.00 18.18 -6.52
N LEU A 88 7.73 18.54 -6.33
CA LEU A 88 7.03 19.47 -7.20
C LEU A 88 6.55 20.67 -6.40
N ASN A 89 6.76 21.85 -6.98
CA ASN A 89 5.89 22.99 -6.73
C ASN A 89 4.76 22.94 -7.76
N LEU A 90 3.59 22.49 -7.33
CA LEU A 90 2.41 22.28 -8.13
C LEU A 90 1.42 23.41 -7.84
N ALA A 91 1.49 24.48 -8.63
CA ALA A 91 0.66 25.68 -8.48
C ALA A 91 0.63 26.26 -7.04
N GLY A 92 1.77 26.25 -6.32
CA GLY A 92 1.89 26.74 -4.95
C GLY A 92 1.76 25.66 -3.86
N SER A 93 1.42 24.42 -4.22
CA SER A 93 1.46 23.26 -3.32
C SER A 93 2.76 22.48 -3.45
N ARG A 94 3.35 22.04 -2.33
CA ARG A 94 4.52 21.15 -2.36
C ARG A 94 4.09 19.69 -2.32
N VAL A 95 4.41 18.92 -3.36
CA VAL A 95 4.01 17.51 -3.47
C VAL A 95 5.16 16.64 -3.97
N SER A 96 5.14 15.34 -3.67
CA SER A 96 6.08 14.35 -4.23
C SER A 96 5.38 13.49 -5.28
N ALA A 97 5.96 13.42 -6.48
CA ALA A 97 5.56 12.51 -7.53
C ALA A 97 6.42 11.24 -7.46
N TYR A 98 5.90 10.20 -6.81
CA TYR A 98 6.59 8.90 -6.68
C TYR A 98 6.49 8.07 -7.96
N PHE A 99 7.62 7.53 -8.43
CA PHE A 99 7.69 6.78 -9.69
C PHE A 99 7.07 5.38 -9.64
N ASN A 100 6.75 4.88 -8.45
CA ASN A 100 5.95 3.68 -8.27
C ASN A 100 4.43 3.96 -8.15
N GLY A 101 4.03 5.23 -8.34
CA GLY A 101 2.63 5.66 -8.30
C GLY A 101 2.04 5.78 -6.90
N ASN A 102 2.84 5.61 -5.84
CA ASN A 102 2.36 5.75 -4.48
C ASN A 102 1.82 7.15 -4.20
N TYR A 103 0.79 7.22 -3.35
CA TYR A 103 0.26 8.49 -2.87
C TYR A 103 1.20 9.12 -1.83
N ARG A 104 1.82 8.30 -0.98
CA ARG A 104 2.77 8.70 0.08
C ARG A 104 4.07 7.89 -0.02
N GLY A 105 5.13 8.38 0.62
CA GLY A 105 6.44 7.69 0.62
C GLY A 105 6.40 6.27 1.18
N TYR A 106 5.43 5.95 2.05
CA TYR A 106 5.19 4.60 2.53
C TYR A 106 3.69 4.34 2.65
N GLU A 107 3.22 3.27 2.03
CA GLU A 107 1.87 2.73 2.22
C GLU A 107 1.95 1.21 2.37
N SER A 108 1.14 0.64 3.28
CA SER A 108 1.09 -0.82 3.44
C SER A 108 0.65 -1.49 2.14
N GLY A 109 1.39 -2.52 1.70
CA GLY A 109 1.12 -3.22 0.45
C GLY A 109 1.41 -2.39 -0.81
N SER A 110 2.19 -1.30 -0.71
CA SER A 110 2.66 -0.58 -1.89
C SER A 110 3.82 -1.28 -2.57
N PRO A 111 3.98 -1.14 -3.90
CA PRO A 111 5.17 -1.60 -4.61
C PRO A 111 6.43 -0.94 -4.07
N GLU A 112 7.56 -1.59 -4.32
CA GLU A 112 8.88 -1.02 -4.02
C GLU A 112 9.11 0.30 -4.78
N HIS A 113 10.02 1.10 -4.25
CA HIS A 113 10.42 2.35 -4.86
C HIS A 113 11.27 2.09 -6.10
N ILE A 114 11.01 2.87 -7.17
CA ILE A 114 11.74 2.77 -8.44
C ILE A 114 12.61 4.01 -8.58
N CYS A 115 13.93 3.85 -8.51
CA CYS A 115 14.85 4.97 -8.70
C CYS A 115 15.03 5.28 -10.19
N LYS A 116 14.83 6.55 -10.58
CA LYS A 116 15.06 7.05 -11.94
C LYS A 116 15.94 8.29 -11.92
N VAL A 117 16.64 8.55 -13.02
CA VAL A 117 17.34 9.82 -13.25
C VAL A 117 16.30 10.94 -13.25
N THR A 118 16.49 11.91 -12.36
CA THR A 118 15.51 12.99 -12.16
C THR A 118 16.15 14.21 -11.47
N PRO A 119 15.72 15.44 -11.80
CA PRO A 119 16.10 16.63 -11.04
C PRO A 119 15.51 16.63 -9.62
N TYR A 120 16.04 17.49 -8.75
CA TYR A 120 15.61 17.54 -7.34
C TYR A 120 14.19 18.02 -7.19
N GLU A 121 13.91 19.11 -7.86
CA GLU A 121 12.62 19.75 -7.84
C GLU A 121 12.25 20.24 -9.23
N TYR A 122 10.95 20.41 -9.45
CA TYR A 122 10.42 21.01 -10.65
C TYR A 122 9.15 21.81 -10.33
N THR A 123 8.91 22.87 -11.10
CA THR A 123 7.72 23.71 -10.92
C THR A 123 6.77 23.50 -12.09
N LEU A 124 5.53 23.13 -11.79
CA LEU A 124 4.43 23.11 -12.74
C LEU A 124 3.56 24.35 -12.48
N LEU A 125 3.36 25.14 -13.54
CA LEU A 125 2.49 26.32 -13.52
C LEU A 125 1.03 25.88 -13.55
N ALA A 126 0.13 26.74 -13.04
CA ALA A 126 -1.28 26.39 -12.81
C ALA A 126 -2.07 26.01 -14.08
N ASP A 127 -1.62 26.48 -15.24
CA ASP A 127 -2.19 26.20 -16.55
C ASP A 127 -1.73 24.87 -17.16
N ASP A 128 -0.78 24.18 -16.51
CA ASP A 128 -0.30 22.88 -16.97
C ASP A 128 -1.37 21.79 -16.74
N PRO A 129 -1.75 20.99 -17.76
CA PRO A 129 -2.74 19.92 -17.59
C PRO A 129 -2.34 18.90 -16.52
N LEU A 130 -1.04 18.68 -16.27
CA LEU A 130 -0.55 17.78 -15.23
C LEU A 130 -0.96 18.23 -13.82
N VAL A 131 -1.19 19.53 -13.61
CA VAL A 131 -1.72 20.10 -12.35
C VAL A 131 -3.17 19.64 -12.15
N THR A 132 -3.99 19.76 -13.20
CA THR A 132 -5.41 19.36 -13.13
C THR A 132 -5.56 17.87 -12.89
N GLU A 133 -4.75 17.05 -13.56
CA GLU A 133 -4.73 15.60 -13.36
C GLU A 133 -4.38 15.23 -11.91
N PHE A 134 -3.40 15.90 -11.31
CA PHE A 134 -3.02 15.67 -9.92
C PHE A 134 -4.18 15.91 -8.96
N TYR A 135 -4.90 17.01 -9.11
CA TYR A 135 -6.06 17.29 -8.26
C TYR A 135 -7.21 16.29 -8.49
N GLY A 136 -7.37 15.79 -9.72
CA GLY A 136 -8.27 14.66 -10.00
C GLY A 136 -7.87 13.39 -9.24
N PHE A 137 -6.57 13.07 -9.20
CA PHE A 137 -6.06 11.94 -8.42
C PHE A 137 -6.23 12.13 -6.91
N ASP A 138 -6.08 13.35 -6.39
CA ASP A 138 -6.31 13.65 -4.98
C ASP A 138 -7.78 13.43 -4.59
N ALA A 139 -8.71 13.97 -5.38
CA ALA A 139 -10.13 13.75 -5.17
C ALA A 139 -10.48 12.25 -5.19
N LEU A 140 -10.02 11.53 -6.22
CA LEU A 140 -10.28 10.09 -6.34
C LEU A 140 -9.64 9.27 -5.21
N TYR A 141 -8.44 9.63 -4.75
CA TYR A 141 -7.81 8.97 -3.60
C TYR A 141 -8.64 9.13 -2.34
N ARG A 142 -9.13 10.36 -2.07
CA ARG A 142 -9.97 10.65 -0.90
C ARG A 142 -11.29 9.90 -0.96
N GLU A 143 -11.92 9.84 -2.14
CA GLU A 143 -13.14 9.07 -2.38
C GLU A 143 -12.93 7.58 -2.09
N ILE A 144 -11.91 6.95 -2.67
CA ILE A 144 -11.59 5.54 -2.44
C ILE A 144 -11.32 5.26 -0.96
N LYS A 145 -10.66 6.19 -0.24
CA LYS A 145 -10.39 6.06 1.19
C LYS A 145 -11.66 6.19 2.04
N SER A 146 -12.56 7.11 1.68
CA SER A 146 -13.86 7.23 2.32
C SER A 146 -14.67 5.95 2.13
N ASP A 147 -14.82 5.48 0.89
CA ASP A 147 -15.57 4.27 0.58
C ASP A 147 -15.01 3.04 1.30
N GLU A 148 -13.68 2.89 1.35
CA GLU A 148 -13.04 1.82 2.10
C GLU A 148 -13.37 1.88 3.59
N ALA A 149 -13.31 3.06 4.20
CA ALA A 149 -13.61 3.24 5.62
C ALA A 149 -15.09 2.95 5.90
N ASP A 150 -15.99 3.47 5.07
CA ASP A 150 -17.44 3.29 5.20
C ASP A 150 -17.83 1.81 5.06
N ILE A 151 -17.28 1.11 4.07
CA ILE A 151 -17.52 -0.33 3.89
C ILE A 151 -17.00 -1.11 5.10
N ARG A 152 -15.76 -0.85 5.54
CA ARG A 152 -15.19 -1.54 6.72
C ARG A 152 -16.07 -1.32 7.94
N GLN A 153 -16.44 -0.07 8.23
CA GLN A 153 -17.26 0.26 9.39
C GLN A 153 -18.65 -0.41 9.34
N ASN A 154 -19.35 -0.29 8.20
CA ASN A 154 -20.70 -0.82 8.06
C ASN A 154 -20.73 -2.35 8.10
N VAL A 155 -19.79 -3.02 7.43
CA VAL A 155 -19.68 -4.49 7.45
C VAL A 155 -19.29 -4.99 8.84
N THR A 156 -18.31 -4.36 9.50
CA THR A 156 -17.94 -4.73 10.87
C THR A 156 -19.12 -4.56 11.83
N ALA A 157 -19.86 -3.45 11.75
CA ALA A 157 -21.04 -3.22 12.58
C ALA A 157 -22.15 -4.25 12.34
N ALA A 158 -22.34 -4.73 11.11
CA ALA A 158 -23.27 -5.81 10.80
C ALA A 158 -22.79 -7.15 11.39
N LEU A 159 -21.50 -7.45 11.28
CA LEU A 159 -20.90 -8.67 11.82
C LEU A 159 -20.88 -8.73 13.35
N ASP A 160 -20.80 -7.58 14.02
CA ASP A 160 -20.80 -7.53 15.50
C ASP A 160 -22.18 -7.82 16.11
N LYS A 161 -23.26 -7.69 15.33
CA LYS A 161 -24.62 -8.04 15.75
C LYS A 161 -24.90 -9.55 15.69
N ALA A 162 -24.09 -10.31 14.95
CA ALA A 162 -24.23 -11.75 14.77
C ALA A 162 -23.06 -12.52 15.41
N ARG A 163 -23.38 -13.50 16.27
CA ARG A 163 -22.36 -14.38 16.89
C ARG A 163 -21.97 -15.57 16.04
N THR A 164 -22.86 -16.00 15.14
CA THR A 164 -22.69 -17.18 14.28
C THR A 164 -23.06 -16.87 12.83
N VAL A 165 -22.47 -17.61 11.89
CA VAL A 165 -22.80 -17.51 10.46
C VAL A 165 -24.29 -17.74 10.21
N LYS A 166 -24.93 -18.68 10.92
CA LYS A 166 -26.38 -18.90 10.81
C LYS A 166 -27.18 -17.63 11.13
N ARG A 167 -26.88 -16.98 12.25
CA ARG A 167 -27.58 -15.74 12.67
C ARG A 167 -27.28 -14.58 11.73
N LEU A 168 -26.07 -14.53 11.18
CA LEU A 168 -25.71 -13.55 10.14
C LEU A 168 -26.57 -13.73 8.90
N LEU A 169 -26.70 -14.95 8.38
CA LEU A 169 -27.48 -15.24 7.17
C LEU A 169 -28.99 -15.09 7.37
N GLU A 170 -29.49 -15.24 8.59
CA GLU A 170 -30.89 -14.93 8.94
C GLU A 170 -31.18 -13.43 8.89
N GLN A 171 -30.20 -12.58 9.25
CA GLN A 171 -30.34 -11.12 9.28
C GLN A 171 -29.88 -10.44 7.99
N TRP A 172 -28.96 -11.06 7.26
CA TRP A 172 -28.34 -10.57 6.05
C TRP A 172 -28.02 -11.75 5.10
N PRO A 173 -29.03 -12.25 4.35
CA PRO A 173 -28.87 -13.41 3.48
C PRO A 173 -27.79 -13.25 2.39
N GLU A 174 -27.61 -12.03 1.88
CA GLU A 174 -26.64 -11.68 0.85
C GLU A 174 -25.19 -11.81 1.35
N ALA A 175 -24.96 -11.80 2.67
CA ALA A 175 -23.64 -12.04 3.26
C ALA A 175 -23.04 -13.40 2.86
N LYS A 176 -23.87 -14.32 2.33
CA LYS A 176 -23.42 -15.60 1.77
C LYS A 176 -22.33 -15.43 0.71
N GLU A 177 -22.39 -14.36 -0.10
CA GLU A 177 -21.37 -14.09 -1.12
C GLU A 177 -20.02 -13.65 -0.54
N LEU A 178 -20.01 -13.20 0.72
CA LEU A 178 -18.85 -12.65 1.40
C LEU A 178 -18.19 -13.66 2.34
N LEU A 179 -18.81 -14.81 2.56
CA LEU A 179 -18.26 -15.85 3.43
C LEU A 179 -16.92 -16.36 2.87
N PRO A 180 -15.99 -16.78 3.74
CA PRO A 180 -14.80 -17.49 3.30
C PRO A 180 -15.18 -18.70 2.44
N ALA A 181 -14.43 -18.99 1.38
CA ALA A 181 -14.59 -20.22 0.64
C ALA A 181 -14.47 -21.43 1.60
N GLU A 182 -15.21 -22.52 1.36
CA GLU A 182 -15.28 -23.66 2.29
C GLU A 182 -13.90 -24.29 2.61
N ASN A 183 -12.88 -24.03 1.80
CA ASN A 183 -11.49 -24.50 1.98
C ASN A 183 -10.52 -23.45 2.54
N ALA A 184 -10.98 -22.25 2.91
CA ALA A 184 -10.13 -21.23 3.52
C ALA A 184 -9.81 -21.66 4.96
N THR A 185 -8.67 -22.34 5.14
CA THR A 185 -8.16 -22.70 6.46
C THR A 185 -7.85 -21.42 7.22
N VAL A 186 -8.77 -21.00 8.10
CA VAL A 186 -8.52 -19.91 9.03
C VAL A 186 -7.44 -20.39 10.00
N PRO A 187 -6.26 -19.74 10.08
CA PRO A 187 -5.28 -20.08 11.09
C PRO A 187 -5.93 -19.89 12.45
N LEU A 188 -6.07 -20.99 13.20
CA LEU A 188 -6.48 -20.89 14.60
C LEU A 188 -5.38 -20.07 15.30
N PRO A 189 -5.73 -19.04 16.08
CA PRO A 189 -4.75 -18.36 16.93
C PRO A 189 -4.05 -19.43 17.79
N PRO A 190 -2.74 -19.28 18.08
CA PRO A 190 -2.01 -20.27 18.86
C PRO A 190 -2.77 -20.51 20.16
N ALA A 191 -3.24 -21.74 20.35
CA ALA A 191 -3.93 -22.13 21.57
C ALA A 191 -2.91 -22.05 22.70
N ILE A 192 -2.95 -20.97 23.48
CA ILE A 192 -2.19 -20.91 24.73
C ILE A 192 -2.78 -22.00 25.62
N ARG A 193 -2.02 -23.09 25.77
CA ARG A 193 -2.35 -24.21 26.65
C ARG A 193 -2.51 -23.64 28.06
N ARG A 194 -3.61 -23.97 28.75
CA ARG A 194 -3.97 -23.38 30.05
C ARG A 194 -2.86 -23.59 31.08
N GLU A 195 -2.11 -24.67 30.92
CA GLU A 195 -0.96 -25.06 31.72
C GLU A 195 0.18 -24.04 31.61
N ALA A 196 0.51 -23.60 30.39
CA ALA A 196 1.53 -22.56 30.14
C ALA A 196 1.07 -21.17 30.59
N LEU A 197 -0.25 -20.92 30.58
CA LEU A 197 -0.83 -19.71 31.14
C LEU A 197 -0.68 -19.73 32.67
N ASN A 198 -1.12 -20.79 33.36
CA ASN A 198 -1.03 -20.92 34.82
C ASN A 198 0.41 -20.79 35.36
N GLU A 199 1.40 -21.31 34.63
CA GLU A 199 2.82 -21.19 34.97
C GLU A 199 3.33 -19.74 34.86
N MET A 200 2.82 -18.95 33.90
CA MET A 200 3.19 -17.55 33.70
C MET A 200 2.52 -16.56 34.68
N ILE A 201 1.34 -16.89 35.23
CA ILE A 201 0.56 -16.03 36.14
C ILE A 201 0.68 -16.39 37.63
N GLY A 202 1.38 -17.48 37.99
CA GLY A 202 1.74 -17.78 39.38
C GLY A 202 0.54 -18.03 40.32
N LEU A 203 -0.44 -18.83 39.89
CA LEU A 203 -1.63 -19.18 40.69
C LEU A 203 -2.06 -20.65 40.53
N PRO A 204 -2.15 -21.45 41.61
CA PRO A 204 -1.27 -21.46 42.77
C PRO A 204 -0.51 -22.80 42.92
N SER A 205 0.72 -22.71 43.45
CA SER A 205 1.39 -23.80 44.17
C SER A 205 0.63 -24.05 45.47
N GLU A 206 0.38 -25.33 45.80
CA GLU A 206 -0.26 -25.74 47.05
C GLU A 206 0.35 -25.00 48.25
N VAL A 207 -0.50 -24.29 48.99
CA VAL A 207 -0.27 -23.93 50.39
C VAL A 207 -1.08 -24.97 51.18
N GLU A 208 -0.44 -26.08 51.53
CA GLU A 208 -0.85 -26.86 52.68
C GLU A 208 -0.16 -26.24 53.89
N ASP A 209 -0.94 -25.60 54.77
CA ASP A 209 -0.57 -25.42 56.18
C ASP A 209 -1.88 -25.39 56.99
N GLY A 210 -2.01 -26.34 57.93
CA GLY A 210 -3.10 -26.38 58.89
C GLY A 210 -3.22 -27.71 59.63
N ASP A 211 -2.27 -27.99 60.53
CA ASP A 211 -2.54 -28.67 61.81
C ASP A 211 -2.38 -27.62 62.93
#